data_AF-A0A7T5UY03-F1
#
_entry.id   AF-A0A7T5UY03-F1
#
_cell.length_a   1.000
_cell.length_b   1.000
_cell.length_c   1.000
_cell.angle_alpha   90.00
_cell.angle_beta   90.00
_cell.angle_gamma   90.00
#
_symmetry.space_group_name_H-M   'P 1'
#
loop_
_entity.id
_entity.type
_entity.pdbx_description
1 polymer ?
#
loop_
_entity_poly.entity_id
_entity_poly.type
_entity_poly.pdbx_seq_one_letter_code
_entity_poly.pdbx_strand_id
1 'polypeptide(L)'
;MEDEFEAAIDDTTFDDKEWAKNESVVEFSGKYIKAVGRRKQASAQVRLYEGGKGVIMVNGKRAAEYFQGEGFNNIVQPLKVTGHNRDFNFSVIVKGGGKFGQVDAVKLGIARAIFTLDPNTKEALKVNGFLTRDPRQVERKKPGLRKARKAPQWSKR
;
A
#
# COMPACT_ATOMS: atom_id res chain seq x y z
N MET A 1 -65.84 7.02 -11.83
CA MET A 1 -65.03 5.81 -11.64
C MET A 1 -63.78 6.06 -12.44
N GLU A 2 -62.77 6.53 -11.72
CA GLU A 2 -61.34 6.59 -12.08
C GLU A 2 -60.96 7.58 -13.20
N ASP A 3 -60.52 8.80 -12.85
CA ASP A 3 -59.23 9.23 -12.25
C ASP A 3 -58.15 9.41 -13.35
N GLU A 4 -57.87 10.65 -13.75
CA GLU A 4 -56.67 11.46 -13.36
C GLU A 4 -55.38 10.98 -14.07
N PHE A 5 -54.92 11.70 -15.11
CA PHE A 5 -53.91 12.77 -14.99
C PHE A 5 -52.56 12.28 -14.44
N GLU A 6 -51.65 11.83 -15.31
CA GLU A 6 -50.21 11.90 -15.04
C GLU A 6 -49.39 11.84 -16.34
N ALA A 7 -49.26 13.00 -16.99
CA ALA A 7 -48.22 13.28 -17.96
C ALA A 7 -47.19 14.19 -17.29
N ALA A 8 -46.15 13.59 -16.70
CA ALA A 8 -44.83 14.16 -16.44
C ALA A 8 -44.06 13.25 -15.49
N ILE A 9 -43.34 12.25 -16.03
CA ILE A 9 -42.15 11.74 -15.35
C ILE A 9 -40.98 12.24 -16.19
N ASP A 10 -40.45 13.37 -15.73
CA ASP A 10 -39.14 13.92 -16.05
C ASP A 10 -38.11 12.79 -15.91
N ASP A 11 -37.56 12.35 -17.04
CA ASP A 11 -36.36 11.52 -17.13
C ASP A 11 -35.17 12.37 -16.67
N THR A 12 -35.13 12.64 -15.36
CA THR A 12 -33.90 12.92 -14.67
C THR A 12 -33.18 11.59 -14.52
N THR A 13 -32.59 11.15 -15.63
CA THR A 13 -31.35 10.39 -15.59
C THR A 13 -30.37 11.26 -14.81
N PHE A 14 -30.36 11.08 -13.48
CA PHE A 14 -29.27 11.57 -12.65
C PHE A 14 -28.04 10.85 -13.18
N ASP A 15 -27.28 11.60 -13.96
CA ASP A 15 -26.05 11.20 -14.60
C ASP A 15 -25.15 10.55 -13.53
N ASP A 16 -25.12 9.21 -13.48
CA ASP A 16 -24.29 8.40 -12.59
C ASP A 16 -22.78 8.58 -12.87
N LYS A 17 -22.41 9.64 -13.61
CA LYS A 17 -21.09 9.89 -14.18
C LYS A 17 -20.42 11.18 -13.69
N GLU A 18 -21.06 11.94 -12.79
CA GLU A 18 -20.52 13.22 -12.29
C GLU A 18 -20.20 13.27 -10.78
N TRP A 19 -19.92 12.14 -10.13
CA TRP A 19 -19.35 12.14 -8.76
C TRP A 19 -17.94 11.51 -8.67
N ALA A 20 -17.49 10.80 -9.71
CA ALA A 20 -16.21 10.08 -9.70
C ALA A 20 -14.96 10.99 -9.85
N LYS A 21 -15.12 12.30 -10.09
CA LYS A 21 -13.99 13.21 -10.34
C LYS A 21 -13.44 13.94 -9.11
N ASN A 22 -14.17 14.01 -8.00
CA ASN A 22 -13.75 14.83 -6.84
C ASN A 22 -13.23 14.05 -5.62
N GLU A 23 -13.08 12.73 -5.68
CA GLU A 23 -12.60 11.95 -4.52
C GLU A 23 -11.07 11.73 -4.47
N SER A 24 -10.31 12.32 -5.40
CA SER A 24 -8.88 12.01 -5.57
C SER A 24 -7.91 12.89 -4.77
N VAL A 25 -8.39 13.96 -4.13
CA VAL A 25 -7.54 14.87 -3.35
C VAL A 25 -7.93 14.80 -1.88
N VAL A 26 -7.44 13.77 -1.18
CA VAL A 26 -7.44 13.76 0.27
C VAL A 26 -6.33 14.69 0.73
N GLU A 27 -6.70 15.84 1.29
CA GLU A 27 -5.73 16.76 1.87
C GLU A 27 -5.18 16.20 3.18
N PHE A 28 -3.86 16.04 3.24
CA PHE A 28 -3.16 15.64 4.46
C PHE A 28 -2.52 16.89 5.07
N SER A 29 -3.14 17.42 6.12
CA SER A 29 -2.63 18.57 6.88
C SER A 29 -2.31 18.17 8.32
N GLY A 30 -1.38 18.89 8.96
CA GLY A 30 -1.02 18.70 10.37
C GLY A 30 0.26 17.93 10.63
N LYS A 31 0.44 17.53 11.90
CA LYS A 31 1.63 16.81 12.40
C LYS A 31 1.59 15.37 11.88
N TYR A 32 2.73 14.90 11.37
CA TYR A 32 2.88 13.53 10.91
C TYR A 32 4.10 12.83 11.49
N ILE A 33 4.00 11.52 11.63
CA ILE A 33 5.12 10.65 11.96
C ILE A 33 5.71 10.11 10.66
N LYS A 34 7.03 10.27 10.50
CA LYS A 34 7.76 9.78 9.32
C LYS A 34 8.30 8.38 9.57
N ALA A 35 8.09 7.49 8.62
CA ALA A 35 8.71 6.17 8.61
C ALA A 35 9.23 5.81 7.22
N VAL A 36 10.20 4.91 7.17
CA VAL A 36 10.80 4.44 5.92
C VAL A 36 10.80 2.93 5.88
N GLY A 37 10.35 2.37 4.78
CA GLY A 37 10.47 0.95 4.46
C GLY A 37 11.21 0.74 3.15
N ARG A 38 12.05 -0.31 3.10
CA ARG A 38 12.87 -0.63 1.93
C ARG A 38 12.91 -2.14 1.71
N ARG A 39 12.63 -2.59 0.49
CA ARG A 39 12.79 -3.98 0.06
C ARG A 39 13.29 -4.03 -1.38
N LYS A 40 14.22 -4.93 -1.67
CA LYS A 40 14.88 -4.99 -2.98
C LYS A 40 15.45 -3.60 -3.33
N GLN A 41 15.04 -3.06 -4.47
CA GLN A 41 15.37 -1.71 -4.95
C GLN A 41 14.24 -0.70 -4.68
N ALA A 42 13.15 -1.10 -4.02
CA ALA A 42 12.03 -0.23 -3.71
C ALA A 42 12.25 0.48 -2.36
N SER A 43 11.97 1.77 -2.33
CA SER A 43 11.97 2.62 -1.14
C SER A 43 10.61 3.29 -1.00
N ALA A 44 10.02 3.16 0.19
CA ALA A 44 8.76 3.79 0.57
C ALA A 44 9.00 4.76 1.72
N GLN A 45 8.62 6.02 1.52
CA GLN A 45 8.55 7.03 2.56
C GLN A 45 7.09 7.17 2.98
N VAL A 46 6.79 6.79 4.22
CA VAL A 46 5.45 6.77 4.79
C VAL A 46 5.31 7.95 5.74
N ARG A 47 4.21 8.69 5.61
CA ARG A 47 3.75 9.70 6.56
C ARG A 47 2.44 9.20 7.17
N LEU A 48 2.45 9.04 8.48
CA LEU A 48 1.29 8.68 9.28
C LEU A 48 0.71 9.95 9.90
N TYR A 49 -0.60 10.14 9.72
CA TYR A 49 -1.38 11.19 10.37
C TYR A 49 -2.31 10.55 11.40
N GLU A 50 -2.30 11.09 12.61
CA GLU A 50 -3.20 10.70 13.69
C GLU A 50 -4.61 11.24 13.40
N GLY A 51 -5.63 10.39 13.57
CA GLY A 51 -7.01 10.74 13.27
C GLY A 51 -7.33 10.63 11.78
N GLY A 52 -8.27 9.75 11.44
CA GLY A 52 -8.59 9.49 10.04
C GLY A 52 -9.75 8.52 9.81
N LYS A 53 -9.88 8.11 8.55
CA LYS A 53 -10.88 7.12 8.08
C LYS A 53 -10.21 5.83 7.60
N GLY A 54 -8.91 5.64 7.85
CA GLY A 54 -8.15 4.50 7.31
C GLY A 54 -7.67 4.70 5.87
N VAL A 55 -7.54 5.96 5.40
CA VAL A 55 -7.22 6.22 3.99
C VAL A 55 -5.72 6.06 3.73
N ILE A 56 -5.38 5.22 2.76
CA ILE A 56 -3.99 4.99 2.32
C ILE A 56 -3.82 5.50 0.89
N MET A 57 -3.04 6.57 0.74
CA MET A 57 -2.69 7.18 -0.55
C MET A 57 -1.24 6.86 -0.91
N VAL A 58 -1.01 6.42 -2.14
CA VAL A 58 0.29 6.02 -2.68
C VAL A 58 0.52 6.77 -3.99
N ASN A 59 1.53 7.65 -4.01
CA ASN A 59 1.88 8.46 -5.18
C ASN A 59 0.66 9.20 -5.80
N GLY A 60 -0.23 9.74 -4.94
CA GLY A 60 -1.42 10.48 -5.37
C GLY A 60 -2.63 9.64 -5.80
N LYS A 61 -2.55 8.31 -5.69
CA LYS A 61 -3.68 7.39 -5.98
C LYS A 61 -4.06 6.59 -4.75
N ARG A 62 -5.29 6.08 -4.68
CA ARG A 62 -5.69 5.15 -3.60
C ARG A 62 -4.85 3.87 -3.67
N ALA A 63 -4.48 3.32 -2.52
CA ALA A 63 -3.65 2.13 -2.47
C ALA A 63 -4.27 0.92 -3.21
N ALA A 64 -5.59 0.79 -3.20
CA ALA A 64 -6.33 -0.24 -3.94
C ALA A 64 -6.22 -0.09 -5.46
N GLU A 65 -6.17 1.14 -5.96
CA GLU A 65 -6.01 1.42 -7.40
C GLU A 65 -4.56 1.27 -7.86
N TYR A 66 -3.61 1.70 -7.01
CA TYR A 66 -2.18 1.63 -7.32
C TYR A 66 -1.65 0.18 -7.32
N PHE A 67 -2.05 -0.60 -6.31
CA PHE A 67 -1.65 -1.99 -6.16
C PHE A 67 -2.78 -2.93 -6.57
N GLN A 68 -2.69 -3.47 -7.78
CA GLN A 68 -3.61 -4.48 -8.29
C GLN A 68 -3.48 -5.82 -7.52
N GLY A 69 -4.59 -6.56 -7.43
CA GLY A 69 -4.63 -7.89 -6.80
C GLY A 69 -4.42 -7.85 -5.28
N GLU A 70 -3.62 -8.77 -4.76
CA GLU A 70 -3.39 -8.93 -3.32
C GLU A 70 -2.48 -7.86 -2.68
N GLY A 71 -2.00 -6.88 -3.45
CA GLY A 71 -1.06 -5.87 -2.96
C GLY A 71 -1.64 -5.02 -1.83
N PHE A 72 -2.90 -4.60 -1.95
CA PHE A 72 -3.59 -3.84 -0.90
C PHE A 72 -3.76 -4.66 0.38
N ASN A 73 -4.24 -5.90 0.26
CA ASN A 73 -4.45 -6.81 1.39
C ASN A 73 -3.16 -7.02 2.19
N ASN A 74 -2.03 -7.12 1.49
CA ASN A 74 -0.71 -7.21 2.10
C ASN A 74 -0.37 -5.95 2.91
N ILE A 75 -0.56 -4.76 2.36
CA ILE A 75 -0.21 -3.49 3.03
C ILE A 75 -0.99 -3.31 4.34
N VAL A 76 -2.24 -3.79 4.40
CA VAL A 76 -3.14 -3.60 5.54
C VAL A 76 -2.91 -4.62 6.67
N GLN A 77 -2.11 -5.68 6.45
CA GLN A 77 -1.81 -6.70 7.47
C GLN A 77 -1.31 -6.14 8.83
N PRO A 78 -0.31 -5.23 8.90
CA PRO A 78 0.13 -4.67 10.18
C PRO A 78 -0.99 -3.92 10.91
N LEU A 79 -1.88 -3.22 10.20
CA LEU A 79 -3.01 -2.51 10.78
C LEU A 79 -4.04 -3.48 11.38
N LYS A 80 -4.30 -4.59 10.68
CA LYS A 80 -5.24 -5.64 11.15
C LYS A 80 -4.77 -6.26 12.47
N VAL A 81 -3.47 -6.49 12.58
CA VAL A 81 -2.87 -7.09 13.79
C VAL A 81 -2.91 -6.13 14.98
N THR A 82 -2.76 -4.83 14.75
CA THR A 82 -2.81 -3.83 15.83
C THR A 82 -4.22 -3.33 16.13
N GLY A 83 -5.24 -3.74 15.37
CA GLY A 83 -6.63 -3.31 15.56
C GLY A 83 -6.95 -1.88 15.08
N HIS A 84 -5.97 -1.16 14.54
CA HIS A 84 -6.08 0.27 14.19
C HIS A 84 -6.45 0.52 12.72
N ASN A 85 -7.35 -0.29 12.16
CA ASN A 85 -7.65 -0.23 10.72
C ASN A 85 -8.22 1.12 10.24
N ARG A 86 -8.95 1.83 11.12
CA ARG A 86 -9.67 3.06 10.75
C ARG A 86 -9.08 4.32 11.37
N ASP A 87 -8.16 4.18 12.33
CA ASP A 87 -7.73 5.28 13.19
C ASP A 87 -6.73 6.22 12.51
N PHE A 88 -6.05 5.75 11.47
CA PHE A 88 -4.91 6.43 10.85
C PHE A 88 -5.08 6.67 9.36
N ASN A 89 -4.55 7.80 8.90
CA ASN A 89 -4.41 8.12 7.49
C ASN A 89 -2.93 8.04 7.08
N PHE A 90 -2.66 7.52 5.89
CA PHE A 90 -1.32 7.31 5.37
C PHE A 90 -1.12 8.01 4.03
N SER A 91 -0.07 8.84 3.95
CA SER A 91 0.44 9.39 2.70
C SER A 91 1.80 8.77 2.40
N VAL A 92 1.90 8.06 1.28
CA VAL A 92 3.08 7.27 0.94
C VAL A 92 3.66 7.69 -0.40
N ILE A 93 4.95 7.99 -0.40
CA ILE A 93 5.74 8.22 -1.61
C ILE A 93 6.61 7.00 -1.84
N VAL A 94 6.47 6.36 -2.99
CA VAL A 94 7.21 5.14 -3.34
C VAL A 94 8.03 5.36 -4.59
N LYS A 95 9.30 4.94 -4.56
CA LYS A 95 10.24 5.04 -5.67
C LYS A 95 11.04 3.75 -5.85
N GLY A 96 11.36 3.41 -7.10
CA GLY A 96 12.21 2.27 -7.47
C GLY A 96 11.54 0.90 -7.36
N GLY A 97 12.24 -0.12 -7.86
CA GLY A 97 11.78 -1.52 -7.85
C GLY A 97 10.52 -1.77 -8.71
N GLY A 98 9.80 -2.85 -8.39
CA GLY A 98 8.51 -3.20 -9.00
C GLY A 98 7.39 -3.30 -7.96
N LYS A 99 6.13 -3.41 -8.41
CA LYS A 99 4.93 -3.35 -7.56
C LYS A 99 4.99 -4.24 -6.32
N PHE A 100 5.41 -5.51 -6.44
CA PHE A 100 5.55 -6.41 -5.28
C PHE A 100 6.60 -5.95 -4.26
N GLY A 101 7.77 -5.48 -4.73
CA GLY A 101 8.80 -4.94 -3.84
C GLY A 101 8.35 -3.65 -3.15
N GLN A 102 7.54 -2.85 -3.86
CA GLN A 102 6.92 -1.64 -3.32
C GLN A 102 5.90 -1.97 -2.23
N VAL A 103 4.99 -2.94 -2.45
CA VAL A 103 4.01 -3.41 -1.46
C VAL A 103 4.67 -3.73 -0.12
N ASP A 104 5.69 -4.57 -0.13
CA ASP A 104 6.38 -4.97 1.10
C ASP A 104 7.20 -3.82 1.72
N ALA A 105 7.73 -2.91 0.91
CA ALA A 105 8.39 -1.71 1.41
C ALA A 105 7.38 -0.79 2.14
N VAL A 106 6.17 -0.62 1.59
CA VAL A 106 5.08 0.14 2.25
C VAL A 106 4.64 -0.57 3.53
N LYS A 107 4.44 -1.90 3.49
CA LYS A 107 4.09 -2.73 4.66
C LYS A 107 5.06 -2.50 5.83
N LEU A 108 6.37 -2.57 5.56
CA LEU A 108 7.41 -2.30 6.57
C LEU A 108 7.38 -0.85 7.07
N GLY A 109 7.13 0.11 6.18
CA GLY A 109 7.01 1.53 6.54
C GLY A 109 5.84 1.81 7.47
N ILE A 110 4.67 1.22 7.19
CA ILE A 110 3.47 1.33 8.03
C ILE A 110 3.72 0.72 9.41
N ALA A 111 4.27 -0.49 9.47
CA ALA A 111 4.59 -1.14 10.74
C ALA A 111 5.54 -0.29 11.61
N ARG A 112 6.54 0.35 11.00
CA ARG A 112 7.46 1.25 11.69
C ARG A 112 6.79 2.55 12.16
N ALA A 113 5.86 3.08 11.38
CA ALA A 113 5.11 4.27 11.77
C ALA A 113 4.24 3.99 13.00
N ILE A 114 3.51 2.86 13.01
CA ILE A 114 2.68 2.43 14.14
C ILE A 114 3.55 2.20 15.39
N PHE A 115 4.68 1.52 15.24
CA PHE A 115 5.61 1.30 16.35
C PHE A 115 6.17 2.60 16.94
N THR A 116 6.35 3.63 16.11
CA THR A 116 6.83 4.95 16.56
C THR A 116 5.73 5.72 17.29
N LEU A 117 4.47 5.51 16.91
CA LEU A 117 3.31 6.10 17.58
C LEU A 117 3.05 5.44 18.94
N ASP A 118 2.88 4.12 18.95
CA ASP A 118 2.61 3.34 20.15
C ASP A 118 3.62 2.18 20.30
N PRO A 119 4.59 2.32 21.21
CA PRO A 119 5.56 1.27 21.51
C PRO A 119 4.96 -0.04 22.03
N ASN A 120 3.73 -0.02 22.57
CA ASN A 120 3.07 -1.22 23.09
C ASN A 120 2.73 -2.24 21.99
N THR A 121 2.53 -1.76 20.75
CA THR A 121 2.25 -2.62 19.58
C THR A 121 3.44 -3.48 19.14
N LYS A 122 4.63 -3.29 19.72
CA LYS A 122 5.87 -3.96 19.34
C LYS A 122 5.77 -5.48 19.37
N GLU A 123 5.15 -6.04 20.41
CA GLU A 123 5.08 -7.49 20.57
C GLU A 123 4.23 -8.13 19.46
N ALA A 124 3.03 -7.60 19.22
CA ALA A 124 2.15 -8.05 18.16
C ALA A 124 2.82 -7.95 16.77
N LEU A 125 3.50 -6.83 16.49
CA LEU A 125 4.20 -6.63 15.22
C LEU A 125 5.44 -7.54 15.07
N LYS A 126 6.14 -7.84 16.16
CA LYS A 126 7.34 -8.70 16.15
C LYS A 126 6.98 -10.16 15.96
N VAL A 127 5.95 -10.66 16.63
CA VAL A 127 5.47 -12.05 16.49
C VAL A 127 5.05 -12.33 15.04
N ASN A 128 4.39 -11.37 14.39
CA ASN A 128 3.99 -11.47 12.98
C ASN A 128 5.11 -11.13 11.98
N GLY A 129 6.31 -10.74 12.45
CA GLY A 129 7.48 -10.49 11.60
C GLY A 129 7.45 -9.19 10.79
N PHE A 130 6.59 -8.22 11.11
CA PHE A 130 6.42 -7.00 10.30
C PHE A 130 7.52 -5.94 10.49
N LEU A 131 8.27 -6.00 11.59
CA LEU A 131 9.38 -5.05 11.86
C LEU A 131 10.70 -5.45 11.20
N THR A 132 10.84 -6.73 10.81
CA THR A 132 12.06 -7.26 10.22
C THR A 132 12.12 -6.89 8.74
N ARG A 133 13.19 -6.19 8.36
CA ARG A 133 13.48 -5.96 6.94
C ARG A 133 13.93 -7.26 6.29
N ASP A 134 13.31 -7.64 5.18
CA ASP A 134 13.83 -8.74 4.34
C ASP A 134 15.11 -8.30 3.61
N PRO A 135 16.27 -8.90 3.93
CA PRO A 135 17.55 -8.52 3.32
C PRO A 135 17.79 -9.21 1.98
N ARG A 136 16.94 -10.14 1.52
CA ARG A 136 17.18 -10.93 0.31
C ARG A 136 17.19 -10.03 -0.93
N GLN A 137 18.28 -10.10 -1.68
CA GLN A 137 18.51 -9.38 -2.94
C GLN A 137 18.88 -10.36 -4.05
N VAL A 138 18.82 -9.90 -5.30
CA VAL A 138 19.29 -10.69 -6.43
C VAL A 138 20.81 -10.88 -6.31
N GLU A 139 21.27 -12.13 -6.25
CA GLU A 139 22.69 -12.44 -6.26
C GLU A 139 23.29 -12.03 -7.61
N ARG A 140 24.47 -11.40 -7.58
CA ARG A 140 25.17 -10.97 -8.80
C ARG A 140 25.48 -12.15 -9.73
N LYS A 141 25.62 -11.88 -11.02
CA LYS A 141 26.19 -12.84 -11.96
C LYS A 141 27.67 -13.07 -11.63
N LYS A 142 28.09 -14.33 -11.51
CA LYS A 142 29.51 -14.69 -11.35
C LYS A 142 30.13 -14.94 -12.73
N PRO A 143 31.43 -14.64 -12.93
CA PRO A 143 32.10 -14.91 -14.20
C PRO A 143 32.07 -16.41 -14.51
N GLY A 144 31.96 -16.77 -15.79
CA GLY A 144 31.85 -18.16 -16.25
C GLY A 144 30.47 -18.81 -16.11
N LEU A 145 29.51 -18.18 -15.40
CA LEU A 145 28.13 -18.67 -15.26
C LEU A 145 27.15 -17.93 -16.18
N ARG A 146 26.09 -18.61 -16.62
CA ARG A 146 25.01 -18.02 -17.43
C ARG A 146 24.12 -17.08 -16.61
N LYS A 147 23.90 -17.38 -15.32
CA LYS A 147 23.18 -16.54 -14.33
C LYS A 147 23.93 -16.55 -12.99
N ALA A 148 23.31 -16.14 -11.89
CA ALA A 148 23.94 -16.13 -10.56
C ALA A 148 24.59 -17.47 -10.16
N ARG A 149 23.91 -18.60 -10.42
CA ARG A 149 24.39 -19.96 -10.12
C ARG A 149 24.26 -20.96 -11.27
N LYS A 150 23.66 -20.55 -12.39
CA LYS A 150 23.40 -21.44 -13.54
C LYS A 150 24.70 -21.64 -14.33
N ALA A 151 25.33 -22.80 -14.16
CA ALA A 151 26.46 -23.21 -15.00
C ALA A 151 25.98 -23.45 -16.45
N PRO A 152 26.84 -23.21 -17.45
CA PRO A 152 26.60 -23.73 -18.79
C PRO A 152 26.57 -25.27 -18.76
N GLN A 153 25.91 -25.88 -19.76
CA GLN A 153 25.99 -27.32 -19.94
C GLN A 153 27.45 -27.70 -20.17
N TRP A 154 27.95 -28.66 -19.40
CA TRP A 154 29.32 -29.18 -19.51
C TRP A 154 29.27 -30.61 -20.04
N SER A 155 30.06 -30.90 -21.07
CA SER A 155 30.39 -32.29 -21.43
C SER A 155 31.76 -32.63 -20.86
N LYS A 156 31.87 -33.78 -20.18
CA LYS A 156 33.15 -34.25 -19.65
C LYS A 156 34.05 -34.84 -20.74
N ARG A 157 33.49 -35.20 -21.89
CA ARG A 157 34.14 -35.83 -23.06
C ARG A 157 33.48 -35.35 -24.33
#